data_AF-A0AAD2FV12-F1
#
_entry.id   AF-A0AAD2FV12-F1
#
_cell.length_a   1.000
_cell.length_b   1.000
_cell.length_c   1.000
_cell.angle_alpha   90.00
_cell.angle_beta   90.00
_cell.angle_gamma   90.00
#
_symmetry.space_group_name_H-M   'P 1'
#
loop_
_entity.id
_entity.type
_entity.pdbx_description
1 polymer ?
#
loop_
_entity_poly.entity_id
_entity_poly.type
_entity_poly.pdbx_seq_one_letter_code
_entity_poly.pdbx_strand_id
1 'polypeptide(L)'
;MSSWERRNSKVDDMAQGYANELIATNDTIATNPKFFSEPCAIYIDNKKVSCLALESVDEAVVLPELMEYWAAKDRLAPEHFRLVDWPIVHRAMKSLRPAEQRFMTKHTVGMCGVGKFRKQWGLDSENRCPLCGLEEDHLHVPRCPSDPAKTQWQLLLQELQEWFQSTTTATPIAQFLRALLRTIRTPHNQPQTETP
;
A
#
# COMPACT_ATOMS: atom_id res chain seq x y z
N MET A 1 32.34 -2.50 50.47
CA MET A 1 31.35 -2.23 49.42
C MET A 1 30.13 -1.54 49.96
N SER A 2 29.72 -0.44 49.32
CA SER A 2 28.49 0.30 49.58
C SER A 2 27.23 -0.54 49.27
N SER A 3 26.06 -0.11 49.75
CA SER A 3 24.80 -0.79 49.42
C SER A 3 24.49 -0.75 47.92
N TRP A 4 24.94 0.28 47.21
CA TRP A 4 24.76 0.42 45.77
C TRP A 4 25.65 -0.56 45.00
N GLU A 5 26.91 -0.67 45.38
CA GLU A 5 27.85 -1.63 44.77
C GLU A 5 27.36 -3.07 44.88
N ARG A 6 26.82 -3.48 46.04
CA ARG A 6 26.27 -4.84 46.21
C ARG A 6 25.06 -5.09 45.32
N ARG A 7 24.20 -4.08 45.12
CA ARG A 7 23.03 -4.21 44.22
C ARG A 7 23.45 -4.27 42.77
N ASN A 8 24.43 -3.46 42.35
CA ASN A 8 24.96 -3.50 40.99
C ASN A 8 25.56 -4.87 40.68
N SER A 9 26.42 -5.42 41.54
CA SER A 9 26.98 -6.78 41.33
C SER A 9 25.88 -7.83 41.24
N LYS A 10 24.87 -7.78 42.11
CA LYS A 10 23.74 -8.72 42.07
C LYS A 10 22.94 -8.63 40.76
N VAL A 11 22.67 -7.41 40.28
CA VAL A 11 21.92 -7.20 39.03
C VAL A 11 22.75 -7.66 37.82
N ASP A 12 24.05 -7.43 37.84
CA ASP A 12 24.97 -7.85 36.78
C ASP A 12 25.06 -9.39 36.69
N ASP A 13 25.19 -10.08 37.84
CA ASP A 13 25.14 -11.54 37.91
C ASP A 13 23.83 -12.11 37.35
N MET A 14 22.71 -11.45 37.66
CA MET A 14 21.39 -11.84 37.14
C MET A 14 21.28 -11.59 35.63
N ALA A 15 21.79 -10.47 35.13
CA ALA A 15 21.80 -10.15 33.71
C ALA A 15 22.65 -11.15 32.91
N GLN A 16 23.82 -11.54 33.44
CA GLN A 16 24.68 -12.55 32.85
C GLN A 16 24.00 -13.92 32.81
N GLY A 17 23.30 -14.32 33.89
CA GLY A 17 22.52 -15.55 33.93
C GLY A 17 21.42 -15.59 32.87
N TYR A 18 20.68 -14.49 32.72
CA TYR A 18 19.63 -14.37 31.71
C TYR A 18 20.20 -14.36 30.28
N ALA A 19 21.33 -13.69 30.04
CA ALA A 19 22.01 -13.72 28.75
C ALA A 19 22.42 -15.14 28.35
N ASN A 20 22.91 -15.94 29.30
CA ASN A 20 23.27 -17.33 29.04
C ASN A 20 22.05 -18.20 28.70
N GLU A 21 20.90 -17.95 29.31
CA GLU A 21 19.63 -18.63 28.99
C GLU A 21 19.16 -18.31 27.56
N LEU A 22 19.23 -17.04 27.15
CA LEU A 22 18.91 -16.61 25.79
C LEU A 22 19.84 -17.27 24.75
N ILE A 23 21.14 -17.30 25.03
CA ILE A 23 22.12 -18.00 24.18
C ILE A 23 21.79 -19.49 24.08
N ALA A 24 21.45 -20.15 25.19
CA ALA A 24 21.12 -21.57 25.21
C ALA A 24 19.82 -21.89 24.44
N THR A 25 18.88 -20.96 24.39
CA THR A 25 17.61 -21.08 23.66
C THR A 25 17.68 -20.59 22.22
N ASN A 26 18.85 -20.12 21.77
CA ASN A 26 19.08 -19.50 20.47
C ASN A 26 18.19 -18.28 20.20
N ASP A 27 17.77 -17.60 21.27
CA ASP A 27 17.08 -16.31 21.20
C ASP A 27 18.12 -15.19 21.29
N THR A 28 18.30 -14.44 20.21
CA THR A 28 19.39 -13.46 20.10
C THR A 28 19.02 -12.08 20.66
N ILE A 29 17.75 -11.87 21.07
CA ILE A 29 17.24 -10.57 21.49
C ILE A 29 16.42 -10.71 22.77
N ALA A 30 16.94 -10.17 23.88
CA ALA A 30 16.20 -10.05 25.12
C ALA A 30 14.91 -9.22 24.94
N THR A 31 13.77 -9.74 25.39
CA THR A 31 12.51 -8.98 25.45
C THR A 31 12.65 -7.76 26.36
N ASN A 32 12.14 -6.62 25.93
CA ASN A 32 12.08 -5.41 26.76
C ASN A 32 11.04 -5.62 27.90
N PRO A 33 11.45 -5.71 29.18
CA PRO A 33 10.50 -5.87 30.27
C PRO A 33 9.75 -4.56 30.53
N LYS A 34 8.50 -4.64 31.02
CA LYS A 34 7.81 -3.46 31.54
C LYS A 34 8.42 -3.08 32.89
N PHE A 35 8.92 -1.86 33.03
CA PHE A 35 9.44 -1.39 34.31
C PHE A 35 8.30 -0.99 35.23
N PHE A 36 8.51 -1.14 36.55
CA PHE A 36 7.53 -0.74 37.55
C PHE A 36 7.14 0.75 37.44
N SER A 37 8.08 1.60 37.02
CA SER A 37 7.87 3.04 36.83
C SER A 37 7.19 3.41 35.51
N GLU A 38 6.87 2.44 34.65
CA GLU A 38 6.18 2.71 33.38
C GLU A 38 4.66 2.70 33.58
N PRO A 39 3.98 3.86 33.51
CA PRO A 39 2.53 3.91 33.67
C PRO A 39 1.82 3.11 32.56
N CYS A 40 2.35 3.15 31.33
CA CYS A 40 1.89 2.36 30.20
C CYS A 40 3.07 1.85 29.36
N ALA A 41 2.81 0.82 28.56
CA ALA A 41 3.74 0.28 27.58
C ALA A 41 2.94 -0.20 26.36
N ILE A 42 3.51 -0.05 25.16
CA ILE A 42 2.90 -0.51 23.92
C ILE A 42 3.49 -1.88 23.57
N TYR A 43 2.63 -2.79 23.14
CA TYR A 43 2.99 -4.13 22.71
C TYR A 43 2.53 -4.31 21.27
N ILE A 44 3.43 -4.77 20.42
CA ILE A 44 3.13 -5.20 19.04
C ILE A 44 3.49 -6.68 18.99
N ASP A 45 2.57 -7.54 18.55
CA ASP A 45 2.73 -8.99 18.51
C ASP A 45 3.21 -9.58 19.86
N ASN A 46 2.60 -9.15 20.96
CA ASN A 46 2.97 -9.50 22.35
C ASN A 46 4.40 -9.11 22.78
N LYS A 47 5.13 -8.31 21.99
CA LYS A 47 6.46 -7.80 22.34
C LYS A 47 6.40 -6.32 22.68
N LYS A 48 6.95 -5.94 23.84
CA LYS A 48 7.03 -4.53 24.24
C LYS A 48 7.99 -3.79 23.30
N VAL A 49 7.50 -2.72 22.67
CA VAL A 49 8.35 -1.88 21.82
C VAL A 49 9.19 -0.94 22.68
N SER A 50 10.48 -0.80 22.36
CA SER A 50 11.40 0.15 23.00
C SER A 50 11.30 1.55 22.38
N CYS A 51 10.86 1.63 21.12
CA CYS A 51 10.64 2.86 20.38
C CYS A 51 9.35 2.72 19.57
N LEU A 52 8.55 3.78 19.54
CA LEU A 52 7.34 3.84 18.72
C LEU A 52 7.71 4.22 17.28
N ALA A 53 8.03 3.23 16.45
CA ALA A 53 8.09 3.42 15.01
C ALA A 53 6.64 3.41 14.49
N LEU A 54 6.09 4.59 14.15
CA LEU A 54 4.72 4.70 13.65
C LEU A 54 4.45 3.79 12.45
N GLU A 55 5.44 3.63 11.56
CA GLU A 55 5.37 2.72 10.41
C GLU A 55 5.09 1.27 10.85
N SER A 56 5.74 0.79 11.91
CA SER A 56 5.54 -0.56 12.45
C SER A 56 4.18 -0.72 13.14
N VAL A 57 3.62 0.35 13.69
CA VAL A 57 2.28 0.34 14.27
C VAL A 57 1.23 0.29 13.16
N ASP A 58 1.37 1.13 12.13
CA ASP A 58 0.47 1.14 10.98
C ASP A 58 0.49 -0.21 10.26
N GLU A 59 1.67 -0.82 10.09
CA GLU A 59 1.79 -2.17 9.54
C GLU A 59 1.11 -3.22 10.41
N ALA A 60 1.25 -3.17 11.73
CA ALA A 60 0.63 -4.17 12.61
C ALA A 60 -0.90 -4.02 12.71
N VAL A 61 -1.41 -2.80 12.65
CA VAL A 61 -2.83 -2.50 12.91
C VAL A 61 -3.64 -2.38 11.62
N VAL A 62 -3.13 -1.66 10.63
CA VAL A 62 -3.89 -1.28 9.42
C VAL A 62 -3.69 -2.27 8.29
N LEU A 63 -2.50 -2.86 8.16
CA LEU A 63 -2.18 -3.76 7.05
C LEU A 63 -3.13 -4.97 6.95
N PRO A 64 -3.50 -5.66 8.05
CA PRO A 64 -4.40 -6.81 7.96
C PRO A 64 -5.77 -6.44 7.37
N GLU A 65 -6.39 -5.37 7.87
CA GLU A 65 -7.68 -4.88 7.37
C GLU A 65 -7.57 -4.42 5.91
N LEU A 66 -6.45 -3.78 5.53
CA LEU A 66 -6.22 -3.34 4.15
C LEU A 66 -6.07 -4.53 3.20
N MET A 67 -5.37 -5.59 3.62
CA MET A 67 -5.23 -6.83 2.86
C MET A 67 -6.59 -7.50 2.64
N GLU A 68 -7.40 -7.62 3.69
CA GLU A 68 -8.77 -8.15 3.59
C GLU A 68 -9.65 -7.31 2.67
N TYR A 69 -9.56 -5.98 2.77
CA TYR A 69 -10.28 -5.07 1.90
C TYR A 69 -9.94 -5.29 0.42
N TRP A 70 -8.65 -5.38 0.06
CA TRP A 70 -8.24 -5.57 -1.33
C TRP A 70 -8.52 -6.97 -1.87
N ALA A 71 -8.46 -7.99 -1.00
CA ALA A 71 -8.88 -9.34 -1.33
C ALA A 71 -10.39 -9.40 -1.62
N ALA A 72 -11.22 -8.78 -0.78
CA ALA A 72 -12.67 -8.70 -0.98
C ALA A 72 -13.07 -7.92 -2.24
N LYS A 73 -12.19 -7.07 -2.78
CA LYS A 73 -12.39 -6.35 -4.03
C LYS A 73 -11.90 -7.10 -5.27
N ASP A 74 -11.35 -8.31 -5.10
CA ASP A 74 -10.70 -9.10 -6.16
C ASP A 74 -9.64 -8.29 -6.93
N ARG A 75 -8.89 -7.45 -6.20
CA ARG A 75 -7.85 -6.58 -6.76
C ARG A 75 -6.45 -7.05 -6.44
N LEU A 76 -6.26 -7.64 -5.26
CA LEU A 76 -4.97 -8.15 -4.82
C LEU A 76 -5.20 -9.31 -3.86
N ALA A 77 -4.93 -10.54 -4.32
CA ALA A 77 -5.02 -11.70 -3.45
C ALA A 77 -3.91 -11.67 -2.37
N PRO A 78 -4.15 -12.25 -1.17
CA PRO A 78 -3.18 -12.22 -0.07
C PRO A 78 -1.80 -12.79 -0.44
N GLU A 79 -1.75 -13.83 -1.28
CA GLU A 79 -0.50 -14.43 -1.79
C GLU A 79 0.33 -13.45 -2.65
N HIS A 80 -0.34 -12.62 -3.45
CA HIS A 80 0.33 -11.64 -4.30
C HIS A 80 0.89 -10.47 -3.48
N PHE A 81 0.33 -10.19 -2.30
CA PHE A 81 0.80 -9.11 -1.44
C PHE A 81 2.29 -9.24 -1.11
N ARG A 82 2.78 -10.48 -0.92
CA ARG A 82 4.19 -10.77 -0.62
C ARG A 82 5.12 -10.66 -1.84
N LEU A 83 4.56 -10.66 -3.05
CA LEU A 83 5.32 -10.55 -4.30
C LEU A 83 5.58 -9.09 -4.69
N VAL A 84 4.85 -8.15 -4.09
CA VAL A 84 5.00 -6.72 -4.35
C VAL A 84 6.21 -6.19 -3.58
N ASP A 85 7.12 -5.52 -4.28
CA ASP A 85 8.19 -4.73 -3.65
C ASP A 85 7.61 -3.41 -3.11
N TRP A 86 7.03 -3.47 -1.91
CA TRP A 86 6.45 -2.31 -1.22
C TRP A 86 7.46 -1.18 -0.99
N PRO A 87 8.74 -1.43 -0.64
CA PRO A 87 9.75 -0.37 -0.57
C PRO A 87 9.92 0.41 -1.87
N ILE A 88 9.92 -0.27 -3.04
CA ILE A 88 9.95 0.42 -4.35
C ILE A 88 8.68 1.23 -4.54
N VAL A 89 7.49 0.68 -4.26
CA VAL A 89 6.21 1.39 -4.40
C VAL A 89 6.19 2.63 -3.50
N HIS A 90 6.66 2.53 -2.27
CA HIS A 90 6.75 3.65 -1.35
C HIS A 90 7.68 4.75 -1.88
N ARG A 91 8.87 4.39 -2.37
CA ARG A 91 9.79 5.36 -3.00
C ARG A 91 9.18 6.02 -4.24
N ALA A 92 8.52 5.24 -5.08
CA ALA A 92 7.83 5.75 -6.26
C ALA A 92 6.73 6.76 -5.87
N MET A 93 5.87 6.40 -4.91
CA MET A 93 4.84 7.31 -4.39
C MET A 93 5.43 8.58 -3.77
N LYS A 94 6.53 8.49 -3.02
CA LYS A 94 7.21 9.66 -2.43
C LYS A 94 7.86 10.57 -3.48
N SER A 95 8.20 10.05 -4.66
CA SER A 95 8.74 10.85 -5.77
C SER A 95 7.70 11.72 -6.47
N LEU A 96 6.40 11.40 -6.31
CA LEU A 96 5.30 12.16 -6.88
C LEU A 96 5.04 13.46 -6.09
N ARG A 97 4.49 14.48 -6.76
CA ARG A 97 4.02 15.69 -6.08
C ARG A 97 2.84 15.36 -5.15
N PRO A 98 2.60 16.12 -4.08
CA PRO A 98 1.51 15.83 -3.14
C PRO A 98 0.12 15.71 -3.78
N ALA A 99 -0.15 16.48 -4.84
CA ALA A 99 -1.40 16.38 -5.59
C ALA A 99 -1.53 15.04 -6.34
N GLU A 100 -0.43 14.56 -6.93
CA GLU A 100 -0.37 13.29 -7.66
C GLU A 100 -0.48 12.10 -6.71
N GLN A 101 0.17 12.17 -5.53
CA GLN A 101 0.01 11.14 -4.50
C GLN A 101 -1.47 10.97 -4.13
N ARG A 102 -2.16 12.08 -3.84
CA ARG A 102 -3.61 12.06 -3.52
C ARG A 102 -4.43 11.53 -4.69
N PHE A 103 -4.11 11.95 -5.91
CA PHE A 103 -4.80 11.45 -7.11
C PHE A 103 -4.63 9.95 -7.25
N MET A 104 -3.41 9.44 -7.15
CA MET A 104 -3.11 8.00 -7.25
C MET A 104 -3.83 7.21 -6.17
N THR A 105 -3.76 7.61 -4.90
CA THR A 105 -4.49 6.95 -3.81
C THR A 105 -6.00 6.92 -4.09
N LYS A 106 -6.58 8.07 -4.43
CA LYS A 106 -8.03 8.18 -4.73
C LYS A 106 -8.44 7.35 -5.94
N HIS A 107 -7.64 7.36 -7.00
CA HIS A 107 -7.90 6.60 -8.21
C HIS A 107 -7.82 5.09 -7.95
N THR A 108 -6.80 4.63 -7.23
CA THR A 108 -6.61 3.21 -6.88
C THR A 108 -7.75 2.67 -6.04
N VAL A 109 -8.30 3.44 -5.09
CA VAL A 109 -9.50 3.03 -4.32
C VAL A 109 -10.82 3.26 -5.06
N GLY A 110 -10.77 3.92 -6.23
CA GLY A 110 -11.93 4.26 -7.05
C GLY A 110 -12.70 5.50 -6.60
N MET A 111 -12.29 6.18 -5.53
CA MET A 111 -12.90 7.40 -4.96
C MET A 111 -12.36 8.69 -5.59
N CYS A 112 -12.38 8.77 -6.91
CA CYS A 112 -11.96 9.95 -7.66
C CYS A 112 -13.17 10.81 -8.08
N GLY A 113 -12.90 12.04 -8.55
CA GLY A 113 -13.93 13.02 -8.94
C GLY A 113 -14.63 12.71 -10.27
N VAL A 114 -15.05 11.47 -10.48
CA VAL A 114 -15.83 10.99 -11.62
C VAL A 114 -17.34 11.06 -11.32
N GLY A 115 -18.17 10.95 -12.35
CA GLY A 115 -19.63 11.03 -12.28
C GLY A 115 -20.25 10.24 -11.12
N LYS A 116 -19.79 9.02 -10.87
CA LYS A 116 -20.25 8.18 -9.74
C LYS A 116 -20.14 8.89 -8.39
N PHE A 117 -18.96 9.42 -8.07
CA PHE A 117 -18.70 10.08 -6.79
C PHE A 117 -19.19 11.52 -6.76
N ARG A 118 -19.19 12.23 -7.89
CA ARG A 118 -19.78 13.57 -7.97
C ARG A 118 -21.28 13.54 -7.68
N LYS A 119 -22.01 12.55 -8.22
CA LYS A 119 -23.41 12.29 -7.84
C LYS A 119 -23.53 11.96 -6.35
N GLN A 120 -22.69 11.06 -5.84
CA GLN A 120 -22.72 10.66 -4.43
C GLN A 120 -22.44 11.84 -3.47
N TRP A 121 -21.61 12.80 -3.86
CA TRP A 121 -21.32 14.02 -3.12
C TRP A 121 -22.37 15.13 -3.32
N GLY A 122 -23.42 14.89 -4.11
CA GLY A 122 -24.47 15.87 -4.39
C GLY A 122 -24.01 17.04 -5.27
N LEU A 123 -22.89 16.89 -5.99
CA LEU A 123 -22.38 17.93 -6.90
C LEU A 123 -23.07 17.90 -8.27
N ASP A 124 -23.54 16.71 -8.69
CA ASP A 124 -24.30 16.51 -9.92
C ASP A 124 -25.60 15.74 -9.61
N SER A 125 -26.63 15.91 -10.44
CA SER A 125 -27.89 15.17 -10.32
C SER A 125 -27.78 13.71 -10.78
N GLU A 126 -26.93 13.45 -11.78
CA GLU A 126 -26.79 12.15 -12.43
C GLU A 126 -25.31 11.73 -12.55
N ASN A 127 -25.08 10.41 -12.63
CA ASN A 127 -23.77 9.85 -12.88
C ASN A 127 -23.56 9.81 -14.39
N ARG A 128 -22.93 10.84 -14.96
CA ARG A 128 -22.62 10.89 -16.39
C ARG A 128 -21.21 11.41 -16.65
N CYS A 129 -20.54 10.74 -17.58
CA CYS A 129 -19.30 11.23 -18.16
C CYS A 129 -19.60 12.50 -18.97
N PRO A 130 -18.87 13.61 -18.75
CA PRO A 130 -19.08 14.85 -19.49
C PRO A 130 -18.72 14.74 -20.98
N LEU A 131 -17.96 13.71 -21.38
CA LEU A 131 -17.52 13.53 -22.77
C LEU A 131 -18.45 12.63 -23.59
N CYS A 132 -19.00 11.56 -22.98
CA CYS A 132 -19.80 10.57 -23.72
C CYS A 132 -21.21 10.37 -23.17
N GLY A 133 -21.56 10.93 -22.02
CA GLY A 133 -22.89 10.84 -21.40
C GLY A 133 -23.24 9.51 -20.74
N LEU A 134 -22.39 8.48 -20.85
CA LEU A 134 -22.53 7.19 -20.17
C LEU A 134 -22.18 7.31 -18.68
N GLU A 135 -22.56 6.30 -17.89
CA GLU A 135 -22.16 6.24 -16.48
C GLU A 135 -20.63 6.22 -16.33
N GLU A 136 -20.13 7.02 -15.37
CA GLU A 136 -18.70 7.25 -15.20
C GLU A 136 -18.22 6.77 -13.84
N ASP A 137 -17.50 5.65 -13.84
CA ASP A 137 -16.66 5.25 -12.73
C ASP A 137 -15.18 5.53 -13.02
N HIS A 138 -14.31 5.23 -12.06
CA HIS A 138 -12.86 5.43 -12.22
C HIS A 138 -12.26 4.68 -13.42
N LEU A 139 -12.83 3.53 -13.82
CA LEU A 139 -12.36 2.74 -14.97
C LEU A 139 -12.97 3.23 -16.29
N HIS A 140 -14.10 3.92 -16.26
CA HIS A 140 -14.66 4.59 -17.42
C HIS A 140 -13.68 5.61 -18.01
N VAL A 141 -12.94 6.35 -17.18
CA VAL A 141 -11.98 7.37 -17.64
C VAL A 141 -11.00 6.82 -18.68
N PRO A 142 -10.21 5.76 -18.38
CA PRO A 142 -9.34 5.16 -19.39
C PRO A 142 -10.10 4.35 -20.44
N ARG A 143 -11.42 4.12 -20.34
CA ARG A 143 -12.25 3.34 -21.28
C ARG A 143 -13.21 4.17 -22.12
N CYS A 144 -13.24 5.48 -21.90
CA CYS A 144 -14.27 6.36 -22.45
C CYS A 144 -14.30 6.26 -23.99
N PRO A 145 -15.49 6.03 -24.59
CA PRO A 145 -15.63 5.79 -26.03
C PRO A 145 -15.69 7.09 -26.84
N SER A 146 -15.71 8.26 -26.20
CA SER A 146 -15.72 9.54 -26.93
C SER A 146 -14.45 9.70 -27.77
N ASP A 147 -14.58 10.36 -28.92
CA ASP A 147 -13.45 10.57 -29.82
C ASP A 147 -12.34 11.43 -29.17
N PRO A 148 -12.64 12.50 -28.41
CA PRO A 148 -11.61 13.22 -27.66
C PRO A 148 -10.84 12.33 -26.68
N ALA A 149 -11.51 11.42 -25.96
CA ALA A 149 -10.85 10.52 -25.03
C ALA A 149 -9.98 9.47 -25.73
N LYS A 150 -10.44 8.94 -26.88
CA LYS A 150 -9.63 8.03 -27.71
C LYS A 150 -8.36 8.72 -28.23
N THR A 151 -8.48 9.93 -28.74
CA THR A 151 -7.34 10.72 -29.22
C THR A 151 -6.35 11.00 -28.09
N GLN A 152 -6.84 11.45 -26.93
CA GLN A 152 -5.99 11.70 -25.76
C GLN A 152 -5.28 10.43 -25.29
N TRP A 153 -5.98 9.29 -25.29
CA TRP A 153 -5.38 8.00 -24.96
C TRP A 153 -4.23 7.62 -25.89
N GLN A 154 -4.39 7.81 -27.20
CA GLN A 154 -3.34 7.53 -28.18
C GLN A 154 -2.12 8.44 -28.00
N LEU A 155 -2.34 9.75 -27.77
CA LEU A 155 -1.29 10.71 -27.49
C LEU A 155 -0.48 10.31 -26.25
N LEU A 156 -1.16 10.01 -25.13
CA LEU A 156 -0.49 9.58 -23.89
C LEU A 156 0.27 8.25 -24.05
N LEU A 157 -0.24 7.32 -24.85
CA LEU A 157 0.47 6.08 -25.16
C LEU A 157 1.73 6.32 -26.00
N GLN A 158 1.69 7.29 -26.91
CA GLN A 158 2.85 7.69 -27.70
C GLN A 158 3.90 8.35 -26.81
N GLU A 159 3.50 9.33 -25.98
CA GLU A 159 4.39 9.98 -25.01
C GLU A 159 5.05 8.98 -24.07
N LEU A 160 4.29 7.99 -23.58
CA LEU A 160 4.82 6.91 -22.74
C LEU A 160 5.84 6.05 -23.50
N GLN A 161 5.61 5.78 -24.79
CA GLN A 161 6.54 5.01 -25.62
C GLN A 161 7.84 5.78 -25.85
N GLU A 162 7.77 7.07 -26.13
CA GLU A 162 8.93 7.95 -26.27
C GLU A 162 9.71 8.03 -24.95
N TRP A 163 9.01 8.07 -23.81
CA TRP A 163 9.63 8.05 -22.49
C TRP A 163 10.35 6.72 -22.19
N PHE A 164 9.79 5.57 -22.56
CA PHE A 164 10.50 4.29 -22.42
C PHE A 164 11.80 4.25 -23.24
N GLN A 165 11.81 4.88 -24.41
CA GLN A 165 13.01 4.97 -25.26
C GLN A 165 14.06 5.90 -24.64
N SER A 166 13.65 7.08 -24.16
CA SER A 166 14.57 8.06 -23.56
C SER A 166 15.19 7.57 -22.26
N THR A 167 14.47 6.76 -21.49
CA THR A 167 14.95 6.15 -20.23
C THR A 167 15.65 4.81 -20.43
N THR A 168 15.79 4.33 -21.67
CA THR A 168 16.38 3.03 -21.99
C THR A 168 15.71 1.88 -21.21
N THR A 169 14.39 1.95 -21.03
CA THR A 169 13.62 0.93 -20.31
C THR A 169 13.74 -0.41 -21.04
N ALA A 170 13.99 -1.48 -20.28
CA ALA A 170 14.14 -2.82 -20.85
C ALA A 170 12.90 -3.22 -21.67
N THR A 171 13.11 -3.73 -22.88
CA THR A 171 12.05 -4.06 -23.83
C THR A 171 10.95 -4.96 -23.25
N PRO A 172 11.26 -6.03 -22.48
CA PRO A 172 10.22 -6.85 -21.87
C PRO A 172 9.31 -6.08 -20.91
N ILE A 173 9.86 -5.15 -20.13
CA ILE A 173 9.10 -4.32 -19.18
C ILE A 173 8.18 -3.37 -19.96
N ALA A 174 8.71 -2.67 -20.96
CA ALA A 174 7.92 -1.76 -21.78
C ALA A 174 6.77 -2.50 -22.50
N GLN A 175 7.03 -3.70 -23.02
CA GLN A 175 6.01 -4.55 -23.64
C GLN A 175 4.95 -4.99 -22.64
N PHE A 176 5.36 -5.43 -21.45
CA PHE A 176 4.45 -5.83 -20.37
C PHE A 176 3.53 -4.68 -19.96
N LEU A 177 4.08 -3.49 -19.69
CA LEU A 177 3.30 -2.31 -19.29
C LEU A 177 2.30 -1.89 -20.38
N ARG A 178 2.69 -1.95 -21.66
CA ARG A 178 1.77 -1.67 -22.77
C ARG A 178 0.65 -2.72 -22.88
N ALA A 179 0.97 -3.99 -22.66
CA ALA A 179 -0.04 -5.05 -22.65
C ALA A 179 -1.04 -4.83 -21.51
N LEU A 180 -0.56 -4.51 -20.30
CA LEU A 180 -1.39 -4.19 -19.15
C LEU A 180 -2.31 -2.98 -19.40
N LEU A 181 -1.80 -1.90 -19.98
CA LEU A 181 -2.63 -0.73 -20.31
C LEU A 181 -3.73 -1.06 -21.32
N ARG A 182 -3.48 -1.99 -22.25
CA ARG A 182 -4.50 -2.47 -23.20
C ARG A 182 -5.60 -3.26 -22.48
N THR A 183 -5.27 -4.11 -21.52
CA THR A 183 -6.31 -4.85 -20.76
C THR A 183 -7.19 -3.90 -19.94
N ILE A 184 -6.64 -2.77 -19.48
CA ILE A 184 -7.41 -1.71 -18.82
C ILE A 184 -8.31 -0.99 -19.82
N ARG A 185 -7.80 -0.59 -21.00
CA ARG A 185 -8.55 0.16 -22.03
C ARG A 185 -9.68 -0.67 -22.65
N THR A 186 -9.40 -1.92 -22.94
CA THR A 186 -10.32 -2.87 -23.57
C THR A 186 -10.33 -4.15 -22.74
N PRO A 187 -11.11 -4.20 -21.65
CA PRO A 187 -11.23 -5.41 -20.85
C PRO A 187 -11.82 -6.52 -21.71
N HIS A 188 -11.24 -7.72 -21.68
CA HIS A 188 -11.95 -8.90 -22.17
C HIS A 188 -13.13 -9.16 -21.23
N ASN A 189 -14.34 -9.23 -21.76
CA ASN A 189 -15.49 -9.72 -21.01
C ASN A 189 -15.22 -11.18 -20.64
N GLN A 190 -14.78 -11.42 -19.41
CA GLN A 190 -15.06 -12.69 -18.76
C GLN A 190 -16.50 -12.60 -18.25
N PRO A 191 -17.35 -13.61 -18.50
CA PRO A 191 -18.72 -13.60 -18.00
C PRO A 191 -18.71 -13.41 -16.49
N GLN A 192 -19.36 -12.34 -16.02
CA GLN A 192 -19.60 -12.12 -14.61
C GLN A 192 -20.50 -13.26 -14.13
N THR A 193 -19.98 -14.13 -13.28
CA THR A 193 -20.83 -15.00 -12.46
C THR A 193 -21.55 -14.11 -11.47
N GLU A 194 -22.71 -13.62 -11.87
CA GLU A 194 -23.74 -13.10 -10.96
C GLU A 194 -23.98 -14.17 -9.90
N THR A 195 -23.68 -13.84 -8.65
CA THR A 195 -24.13 -14.63 -7.50
C THR A 195 -25.09 -13.73 -6.71
N PRO A 196 -26.24 -14.24 -6.26
CA PRO A 196 -27.36 -13.43 -5.76
C PRO A 196 -27.10 -12.73 -4.44
#